data_AF-A0A3S2VGE3-F1
#
_entry.id   AF-A0A3S2VGE3-F1
#
_cell.length_a   1.000
_cell.length_b   1.000
_cell.length_c   1.000
_cell.angle_alpha   90.00
_cell.angle_beta   90.00
_cell.angle_gamma   90.00
#
_symmetry.space_group_name_H-M   'P 1'
#
loop_
_entity.id
_entity.type
_entity.pdbx_description
1 polymer ?
#
loop_
_entity_poly.entity_id
_entity_poly.type
_entity_poly.pdbx_seq_one_letter_code
_entity_poly.pdbx_strand_id
1 'polypeptide(L)'
;MAKDLGVGPGELKQGGKDIVEVLKPVKKVDLGDAADVATKVGDDDAAAALVTFCATWEAGGAFLADCAATLADGLDAADGNYQDTDEAIRDAVKSVKSALA
;
A
#
# COMPACT_ATOMS: atom_id res chain seq x y z
N MET A 1 25.00 15.70 -7.20
CA MET A 1 24.24 15.96 -5.96
C MET A 1 22.88 15.30 -6.14
N ALA A 2 22.47 14.42 -5.23
CA ALA A 2 21.12 13.89 -5.27
C ALA A 2 20.16 15.09 -5.21
N LYS A 3 19.27 15.18 -6.19
CA LYS A 3 18.27 16.25 -6.25
C LYS A 3 17.37 16.08 -5.03
N ASP A 4 17.14 17.15 -4.27
CA ASP A 4 16.12 17.14 -3.22
C ASP A 4 14.80 16.70 -3.88
N LEU A 5 14.31 15.53 -3.49
CA LEU A 5 13.11 14.96 -4.06
C LEU A 5 11.86 15.65 -3.51
N GLY A 6 12.00 16.54 -2.51
CA GLY A 6 10.90 17.25 -1.87
C GLY A 6 9.99 16.34 -1.05
N VAL A 7 10.49 15.17 -0.63
CA VAL A 7 9.74 14.18 0.14
C VAL A 7 10.58 13.80 1.36
N GLY A 8 10.09 14.13 2.56
CA GLY A 8 10.74 13.81 3.82
C GLY A 8 10.15 12.59 4.53
N PRO A 9 10.74 12.21 5.68
CA PRO A 9 10.25 11.17 6.58
C PRO A 9 8.72 11.19 6.83
N GLY A 10 8.18 12.38 7.14
CA GLY A 10 6.76 12.57 7.42
C GLY A 10 5.86 12.33 6.20
N GLU A 11 6.29 12.78 5.03
CA GLU A 11 5.57 12.60 3.77
C GLU A 11 5.56 11.14 3.32
N LEU A 12 6.67 10.41 3.49
CA LEU A 12 6.74 8.96 3.19
C LEU A 12 5.76 8.17 4.05
N LYS A 13 5.78 8.43 5.37
CA LYS A 13 4.88 7.78 6.32
C LYS A 13 3.42 8.09 6.05
N GLN A 14 3.11 9.33 5.68
CA GLN A 14 1.74 9.71 5.32
C GLN A 14 1.31 9.05 4.01
N GLY A 15 2.18 9.01 2.99
CA GLY A 15 1.90 8.33 1.73
C GLY A 15 1.58 6.84 1.91
N GLY A 16 2.29 6.14 2.79
CA GLY A 16 1.99 4.75 3.13
C GLY A 16 0.59 4.58 3.73
N LYS A 17 0.20 5.46 4.66
CA LYS A 17 -1.16 5.47 5.22
C LYS A 17 -2.21 5.76 4.17
N ASP A 18 -1.99 6.75 3.31
CA ASP A 18 -2.93 7.18 2.29
C ASP A 18 -3.20 6.03 1.29
N ILE A 19 -2.16 5.30 0.89
CA ILE A 19 -2.27 4.09 0.04
C ILE A 19 -3.18 3.05 0.70
N VAL A 20 -2.96 2.75 1.98
CA VAL A 20 -3.77 1.76 2.72
C VAL A 20 -5.21 2.23 2.87
N GLU A 21 -5.45 3.51 3.20
CA GLU A 21 -6.79 4.08 3.35
C GLU A 21 -7.59 4.01 2.04
N VAL A 22 -6.98 4.41 0.91
CA VAL A 22 -7.63 4.38 -0.41
C VAL A 22 -8.06 2.96 -0.79
N LEU A 23 -7.34 1.94 -0.33
CA LEU A 23 -7.58 0.55 -0.72
C LEU A 23 -8.35 -0.29 0.30
N LYS A 24 -8.70 0.28 1.45
CA LYS A 24 -9.64 -0.34 2.40
C LYS A 24 -10.95 -0.84 1.77
N PRO A 25 -11.60 -0.11 0.84
CA PRO A 25 -12.84 -0.58 0.23
C PRO A 25 -12.62 -1.82 -0.62
N VAL A 26 -11.49 -1.91 -1.33
CA VAL A 26 -11.16 -3.02 -2.23
C VAL A 26 -10.93 -4.31 -1.44
N LYS A 27 -10.32 -4.21 -0.25
CA LYS A 27 -10.13 -5.35 0.66
C LYS A 27 -11.43 -5.91 1.25
N LYS A 28 -12.54 -5.19 1.12
CA LYS A 28 -13.87 -5.55 1.61
C LYS A 28 -14.83 -5.92 0.48
N VAL A 29 -14.34 -6.03 -0.74
CA VAL A 29 -15.16 -6.51 -1.86
C VAL A 29 -15.51 -7.97 -1.57
N ASP A 30 -16.77 -8.18 -1.25
CA ASP A 30 -17.42 -9.48 -1.11
C ASP A 30 -18.62 -9.44 -2.05
N LEU A 31 -18.54 -10.26 -3.09
CA LEU A 31 -19.53 -10.41 -4.14
C LEU A 31 -20.18 -11.80 -4.06
N GLY A 32 -19.95 -12.57 -2.99
CA GLY A 32 -20.58 -13.88 -2.76
C GLY A 32 -22.11 -13.79 -2.80
N ASP A 33 -22.69 -12.76 -2.17
CA ASP A 33 -24.14 -12.51 -2.20
C ASP A 33 -24.66 -12.18 -3.61
N ALA A 34 -23.82 -11.61 -4.48
CA ALA A 34 -24.19 -11.33 -5.87
C ALA A 34 -24.16 -12.59 -6.73
N ALA A 35 -23.29 -13.55 -6.42
CA ALA A 35 -23.29 -14.88 -6.99
C ALA A 35 -24.56 -15.68 -6.60
N ASP A 36 -25.11 -15.47 -5.40
CA ASP A 36 -26.39 -16.08 -5.01
C ASP A 36 -27.58 -15.55 -5.81
N VAL A 37 -27.52 -14.29 -6.26
CA VAL A 37 -28.52 -13.72 -7.19
C VAL A 37 -28.43 -14.37 -8.58
N ALA A 38 -27.29 -14.96 -8.96
CA ALA A 38 -27.14 -15.68 -10.22
C ALA A 38 -28.19 -16.81 -10.38
N THR A 39 -28.55 -17.47 -9.28
CA THR A 39 -29.59 -18.52 -9.27
C THR A 39 -30.99 -18.02 -9.65
N LYS A 40 -31.22 -16.70 -9.62
CA LYS A 40 -32.50 -16.06 -9.95
C LYS A 40 -32.58 -15.56 -11.40
N VAL A 41 -31.47 -15.65 -12.16
CA VAL A 41 -31.38 -15.14 -13.54
C VAL A 41 -32.21 -16.00 -14.51
N GLY A 42 -32.43 -17.29 -14.19
CA GLY A 42 -33.22 -18.21 -15.01
C GLY A 42 -32.52 -18.63 -16.31
N ASP A 43 -31.23 -18.32 -16.44
CA ASP A 43 -30.35 -18.66 -17.55
C ASP A 43 -29.02 -19.16 -16.95
N ASP A 44 -28.70 -20.43 -17.17
CA ASP A 44 -27.57 -21.12 -16.55
C ASP A 44 -26.22 -20.56 -17.02
N ASP A 45 -26.11 -20.16 -18.28
CA ASP A 45 -24.88 -19.60 -18.85
C ASP A 45 -24.62 -18.20 -18.30
N ALA A 46 -25.65 -17.36 -18.22
CA ALA A 46 -25.56 -16.05 -17.60
C ALA A 46 -25.25 -16.13 -16.10
N ALA A 47 -25.81 -17.11 -15.40
CA ALA A 47 -25.50 -17.35 -14.00
C ALA A 47 -24.04 -17.76 -13.80
N ALA A 48 -23.53 -18.70 -14.59
CA ALA A 48 -22.13 -19.12 -14.56
C ALA A 48 -21.15 -17.98 -14.89
N ALA A 49 -21.51 -17.14 -15.87
CA ALA A 49 -20.72 -15.95 -16.22
C ALA A 49 -20.67 -14.94 -15.06
N LEU A 50 -21.79 -14.72 -14.37
CA LEU A 50 -21.85 -13.81 -13.21
C LEU A 50 -21.00 -14.33 -12.04
N VAL A 51 -21.07 -15.63 -11.73
CA VAL A 51 -20.21 -16.25 -10.71
C VAL A 51 -18.73 -16.06 -11.06
N THR A 52 -18.36 -16.33 -12.30
CA THR A 52 -16.97 -16.15 -12.79
C THR A 52 -16.51 -14.70 -12.69
N PHE A 53 -17.37 -13.76 -13.05
CA PHE A 53 -17.10 -12.33 -12.92
C PHE A 53 -16.85 -11.93 -11.47
N CYS A 54 -17.73 -12.34 -10.54
CA CYS A 54 -17.61 -12.02 -9.12
C CYS A 54 -16.29 -12.55 -8.55
N ALA A 55 -15.99 -13.84 -8.77
CA ALA A 55 -14.75 -14.45 -8.29
C ALA A 55 -13.49 -13.78 -8.86
N THR A 56 -13.51 -13.39 -10.13
CA THR A 56 -12.39 -12.67 -10.77
C THR A 56 -12.17 -11.30 -10.14
N TRP A 57 -13.26 -10.57 -9.86
CA TRP A 57 -13.17 -9.23 -9.29
C TRP A 57 -12.73 -9.24 -7.83
N GLU A 58 -13.19 -10.22 -7.05
CA GLU A 58 -12.72 -10.45 -5.68
C GLU A 58 -11.22 -10.77 -5.65
N ALA A 59 -10.76 -11.70 -6.51
CA ALA A 59 -9.35 -12.04 -6.61
C ALA A 59 -8.48 -10.84 -7.04
N GLY A 60 -8.95 -10.07 -8.03
CA GLY A 60 -8.28 -8.84 -8.47
C GLY A 60 -8.23 -7.77 -7.38
N GLY A 61 -9.31 -7.63 -6.61
CA GLY A 61 -9.36 -6.74 -5.46
C GLY A 61 -8.37 -7.13 -4.35
N ALA A 62 -8.33 -8.41 -4.00
CA ALA A 62 -7.35 -8.93 -3.04
C ALA A 62 -5.90 -8.67 -3.50
N PHE A 63 -5.59 -8.96 -4.77
CA PHE A 63 -4.27 -8.69 -5.34
C PHE A 63 -3.89 -7.21 -5.26
N LEU A 64 -4.81 -6.30 -5.60
CA LEU A 64 -4.56 -4.86 -5.51
C LEU A 64 -4.30 -4.41 -4.06
N ALA A 65 -5.01 -4.98 -3.09
CA ALA A 65 -4.80 -4.70 -1.67
C ALA A 65 -3.41 -5.17 -1.20
N ASP A 66 -2.93 -6.32 -1.67
CA ASP A 66 -1.60 -6.85 -1.34
C ASP A 66 -0.47 -6.02 -1.94
N CYS A 67 -0.62 -5.58 -3.21
CA CYS A 67 0.33 -4.66 -3.83
C CYS A 67 0.47 -3.36 -3.04
N ALA A 68 -0.64 -2.86 -2.52
CA ALA A 68 -0.66 -1.63 -1.76
C ALA A 68 -0.07 -1.75 -0.35
N ALA A 69 -0.31 -2.88 0.32
CA ALA A 69 0.38 -3.18 1.57
C ALA A 69 1.90 -3.21 1.34
N THR A 70 2.36 -3.86 0.27
CA THR A 70 3.78 -3.92 -0.11
C THR A 70 4.36 -2.52 -0.37
N LEU A 71 3.63 -1.65 -1.08
CA LEU A 71 4.05 -0.27 -1.32
C LEU A 71 4.11 0.56 -0.03
N ALA A 72 3.12 0.41 0.84
CA ALA A 72 3.08 1.10 2.13
C ALA A 72 4.24 0.67 3.04
N ASP A 73 4.53 -0.63 3.12
CA ASP A 73 5.67 -1.18 3.87
C ASP A 73 7.01 -0.65 3.30
N GLY A 74 7.11 -0.54 1.98
CA GLY A 74 8.29 0.05 1.33
C GLY A 74 8.50 1.52 1.67
N LEU A 75 7.41 2.29 1.81
CA LEU A 75 7.49 3.70 2.23
C LEU A 75 7.87 3.84 3.72
N ASP A 76 7.37 2.97 4.59
CA ASP A 76 7.75 2.96 6.01
C ASP A 76 9.24 2.57 6.19
N ALA A 77 9.72 1.59 5.42
CA ALA A 77 11.13 1.24 5.40
C ALA A 77 12.02 2.39 4.90
N ALA A 78 11.56 3.14 3.89
CA ALA A 78 12.27 4.31 3.41
C ALA A 78 12.31 5.43 4.47
N ASP A 79 11.20 5.68 5.18
CA ASP A 79 11.14 6.62 6.31
C ASP A 79 12.21 6.29 7.36
N GLY A 80 12.26 5.03 7.81
CA GLY A 80 13.27 4.56 8.77
C GLY A 80 14.71 4.77 8.28
N ASN A 81 15.01 4.39 7.05
CA ASN A 81 16.35 4.57 6.48
C ASN A 81 16.78 6.05 6.41
N TYR A 82 15.85 6.96 6.10
CA TYR A 82 16.13 8.39 6.12
C TYR A 82 16.46 8.89 7.53
N GLN A 83 15.66 8.49 8.53
CA GLN A 83 15.88 8.88 9.93
C GLN A 83 17.22 8.38 10.46
N ASP A 84 17.57 7.11 10.19
CA ASP A 84 18.83 6.49 10.59
C ASP A 84 20.03 7.21 9.94
N THR A 85 19.91 7.52 8.64
CA THR A 85 20.95 8.23 7.91
C THR A 85 21.15 9.65 8.46
N ASP A 86 20.06 10.37 8.74
CA ASP A 86 20.09 11.70 9.32
C ASP A 86 20.72 11.72 10.73
N GLU A 87 20.43 10.71 11.54
CA GLU A 87 21.04 10.53 12.85
C GLU A 87 22.55 10.27 12.73
N ALA A 88 22.96 9.34 11.87
CA ALA A 88 24.36 9.04 11.62
C ALA A 88 25.15 10.29 11.14
N ILE A 89 24.57 11.10 10.26
CA ILE A 89 25.17 12.36 9.81
C ILE A 89 25.29 13.34 10.99
N ARG A 90 24.24 13.50 11.81
CA ARG A 90 24.26 14.40 12.98
C ARG A 90 25.35 13.99 13.97
N ASP A 91 25.50 12.69 14.22
CA ASP A 91 26.50 12.18 15.16
C ASP A 91 27.92 12.30 14.61
N ALA A 92 28.13 12.05 13.32
CA ALA A 92 29.41 12.33 12.66
C ALA A 92 29.80 13.81 12.79
N VAL A 93 28.87 14.74 12.56
CA VAL A 93 29.10 16.18 12.72
C VAL A 93 29.44 16.56 14.16
N LYS A 94 28.73 16.00 15.15
CA LYS A 94 29.05 16.22 16.58
C LYS A 94 30.45 15.71 16.92
N SER A 95 30.80 14.51 16.45
CA SER A 95 32.11 13.90 16.67
C SER A 95 33.24 14.79 16.12
N VAL A 96 33.10 15.28 14.89
CA VAL A 96 34.05 16.23 14.29
C VAL A 96 34.15 17.53 15.10
N LYS A 97 33.03 18.12 15.51
CA LYS A 97 33.03 19.34 16.34
C LYS A 97 33.75 19.13 17.67
N SER A 98 33.55 18.00 18.33
CA SER A 98 34.24 17.66 19.57
C SER A 98 35.74 17.44 19.38
N ALA A 99 36.17 16.93 18.23
CA ALA A 99 37.60 16.73 17.93
C ALA A 99 38.35 18.02 17.57
N LEU A 100 37.64 19.07 17.15
CA LEU A 100 38.20 20.39 16.84
C LEU A 100 38.20 21.37 18.03
N ALA A 101 37.54 21.03 19.13
CA ALA A 101 37.45 21.83 20.36
C ALA A 101 38.61 21.50 21.31
#